data_AF-A0A919VKD2-F1
#
_entry.id   AF-A0A919VKD2-F1
#
_cell.length_a   1.000
_cell.length_b   1.000
_cell.length_c   1.000
_cell.angle_alpha   90.00
_cell.angle_beta   90.00
_cell.angle_gamma   90.00
#
_symmetry.space_group_name_H-M   'P 1'
#
loop_
_entity.id
_entity.type
_entity.pdbx_description
1 polymer ?
#
loop_
_entity_poly.entity_id
_entity_poly.type
_entity_poly.pdbx_seq_one_letter_code
_entity_poly.pdbx_strand_id
1 'polypeptide(L)'
;MLKDNRENIQDQLNFIFLSLISNKINVGLIGGGKGGLIKARTFITKGCNLWVLSREFIDEFHELEDLGAKLIKGDYYEDFIRDKHIIIIAVDDSKLKEKIKQKCEIEYKIFIDSTDFKSGMGVVPAQREIESISFSIHTKGGNPKASILLLNKIEKELIGYDEFVKVINPIRNRAKSLNKKLEIISFITTEDFKFFYEKGYMHEVLLLFFKEKEVNCLLQK
;
A
#
# COMPACT_ATOMS: atom_id res chain seq x y z
N MET A 1 45.18 18.15 7.20
CA MET A 1 43.71 18.29 7.15
C MET A 1 43.10 16.99 7.64
N LEU A 2 42.63 16.99 8.90
CA LEU A 2 41.84 15.88 9.44
C LEU A 2 40.51 15.89 8.68
N LYS A 3 40.20 14.81 7.96
CA LYS A 3 38.84 14.57 7.48
C LYS A 3 37.97 14.45 8.73
N ASP A 4 37.13 15.45 8.92
CA ASP A 4 36.08 15.43 9.92
C ASP A 4 35.11 14.29 9.56
N ASN A 5 35.35 13.12 10.15
CA ASN A 5 34.50 11.93 10.04
C ASN A 5 33.31 12.03 11.00
N ARG A 6 32.74 13.23 11.18
CA ARG A 6 31.32 13.33 11.53
C ARG A 6 30.55 12.82 10.32
N GLU A 7 30.48 11.50 10.21
CA GLU A 7 29.47 10.82 9.43
C GLU A 7 28.18 11.61 9.62
N ASN A 8 27.58 12.05 8.52
CA ASN A 8 26.20 12.48 8.51
C ASN A 8 25.38 11.25 8.92
N ILE A 9 25.30 10.98 10.22
CA ILE A 9 24.31 10.13 10.86
C ILE A 9 23.01 10.92 10.75
N GLN A 10 22.53 11.06 9.52
CA GLN A 10 21.25 11.63 9.21
C GLN A 10 20.25 10.56 9.60
N ASP A 11 19.91 10.47 10.90
CA ASP A 11 18.90 9.61 11.53
C ASP A 11 18.26 8.62 10.56
N GLN A 12 18.98 7.55 10.18
CA GLN A 12 18.50 6.66 9.14
C GLN A 12 17.47 5.72 9.73
N LEU A 13 16.22 6.19 9.80
CA LEU A 13 15.07 5.33 10.02
C LEU A 13 15.05 4.26 8.91
N ASN A 14 14.97 3.01 9.33
CA ASN A 14 14.80 1.87 8.43
C ASN A 14 13.30 1.54 8.37
N PHE A 15 12.80 1.33 7.16
CA PHE A 15 11.40 1.06 6.90
C PHE A 15 11.24 -0.33 6.30
N ILE A 16 10.20 -1.04 6.73
CA ILE A 16 9.69 -2.24 6.07
C ILE A 16 8.37 -1.88 5.36
N PHE A 17 8.15 -2.46 4.18
CA PHE A 17 6.88 -2.33 3.47
C PHE A 17 5.96 -3.50 3.83
N LEU A 18 4.78 -3.19 4.34
CA LEU A 18 3.76 -4.15 4.72
C LEU A 18 2.47 -3.86 3.94
N SER A 19 1.97 -4.84 3.20
CA SER A 19 0.66 -4.78 2.57
C SER A 19 -0.39 -5.37 3.52
N LEU A 20 -1.50 -4.65 3.71
CA LEU A 20 -2.57 -5.02 4.62
C LEU A 20 -3.83 -5.40 3.84
N ILE A 21 -4.58 -6.37 4.34
CA ILE A 21 -5.90 -6.71 3.80
C ILE A 21 -6.89 -5.65 4.33
N SER A 22 -7.11 -4.59 3.55
CA SER A 22 -7.74 -3.34 4.00
C SER A 22 -9.07 -3.51 4.72
N ASN A 23 -9.97 -4.35 4.21
CA ASN A 23 -11.31 -4.55 4.79
C ASN A 23 -11.31 -5.21 6.18
N LYS A 24 -10.17 -5.75 6.62
CA LYS A 24 -9.96 -6.25 7.97
C LYS A 24 -9.33 -5.21 8.91
N ILE A 25 -9.03 -4.01 8.42
CA ILE A 25 -8.31 -2.99 9.16
C ILE A 25 -9.24 -1.88 9.63
N ASN A 26 -9.34 -1.73 10.95
CA ASN A 26 -10.00 -0.60 11.59
C ASN A 26 -8.99 0.53 11.79
N VAL A 27 -9.31 1.70 11.25
CA VAL A 27 -8.49 2.91 11.31
C VAL A 27 -9.23 3.98 12.10
N GLY A 28 -8.58 4.51 13.14
CA GLY A 28 -9.04 5.70 13.86
C GLY A 28 -8.23 6.91 13.43
N LEU A 29 -8.88 7.97 12.97
CA LEU A 29 -8.23 9.24 12.66
C LEU A 29 -8.67 10.31 13.65
N ILE A 30 -7.72 11.05 14.22
CA ILE A 30 -8.00 12.12 15.19
C ILE A 30 -7.58 13.44 14.55
N GLY A 31 -8.55 14.29 14.22
CA GLY A 31 -8.37 15.58 13.55
C GLY A 31 -9.06 15.71 12.19
N GLY A 32 -10.01 16.64 12.05
CA GLY A 32 -10.82 16.87 10.85
C GLY A 32 -10.29 17.95 9.91
N GLY A 33 -8.97 18.19 9.92
CA GLY A 33 -8.32 19.19 9.05
C GLY A 33 -7.74 18.60 7.77
N LYS A 34 -7.11 19.45 6.95
CA LYS A 34 -6.53 19.07 5.64
C LYS A 34 -5.53 17.92 5.70
N GLY A 35 -4.66 17.92 6.72
CA GLY A 35 -3.68 16.84 6.92
C GLY A 35 -4.34 15.48 7.17
N GLY A 36 -5.42 15.48 7.96
CA GLY A 36 -6.25 14.29 8.21
C GLY A 36 -6.98 13.84 6.95
N LEU A 37 -7.58 14.76 6.18
CA LEU A 37 -8.39 14.45 5.00
C LEU A 37 -7.63 13.60 3.98
N ILE A 38 -6.36 13.93 3.70
CA ILE A 38 -5.55 13.20 2.72
C ILE A 38 -5.37 11.73 3.15
N LYS A 39 -5.12 11.49 4.44
CA LYS A 39 -4.94 10.14 4.99
C LYS A 39 -6.29 9.41 5.08
N ALA A 40 -7.33 10.09 5.52
CA ALA A 40 -8.71 9.60 5.57
C ALA A 40 -9.12 9.05 4.20
N ARG A 41 -9.00 9.88 3.15
CA ARG A 41 -9.32 9.51 1.76
C ARG A 41 -8.52 8.29 1.31
N THR A 42 -7.22 8.24 1.61
CA THR A 42 -6.38 7.08 1.26
C THR A 42 -6.90 5.78 1.88
N PHE A 43 -7.18 5.76 3.18
CA PHE A 43 -7.63 4.54 3.86
C PHE A 43 -9.04 4.10 3.43
N ILE A 44 -10.01 5.02 3.34
CA ILE A 44 -11.39 4.66 3.00
C ILE A 44 -11.52 4.18 1.55
N THR A 45 -10.85 4.85 0.60
CA THR A 45 -10.85 4.45 -0.82
C THR A 45 -10.18 3.10 -1.06
N LYS A 46 -9.27 2.69 -0.18
CA LYS A 46 -8.64 1.35 -0.20
C LYS A 46 -9.46 0.29 0.54
N GLY A 47 -10.62 0.65 1.08
CA GLY A 47 -11.56 -0.28 1.72
C GLY A 47 -11.29 -0.54 3.20
N CYS A 48 -10.52 0.30 3.90
CA CYS A 48 -10.41 0.21 5.36
C CYS A 48 -11.66 0.73 6.06
N ASN A 49 -11.94 0.19 7.25
CA ASN A 49 -13.01 0.70 8.10
C ASN A 49 -12.52 1.97 8.81
N LEU A 50 -13.06 3.13 8.46
CA LEU A 50 -12.56 4.43 8.94
C LEU A 50 -13.52 5.07 9.94
N TRP A 51 -12.97 5.47 11.09
CA TRP A 51 -13.63 6.38 12.03
C TRP A 51 -12.78 7.63 12.17
N VAL A 52 -13.43 8.79 12.16
CA VAL A 52 -12.76 10.08 12.30
C VAL A 52 -13.34 10.81 13.49
N LEU A 53 -12.50 11.15 14.47
CA LEU A 53 -12.87 11.93 15.65
C LEU A 53 -12.30 13.34 15.53
N SER A 54 -13.17 14.35 15.60
CA SER A 54 -12.71 15.74 15.68
C SER A 54 -13.74 16.69 16.27
N ARG A 55 -13.28 17.82 16.81
CA ARG A 55 -14.16 18.91 17.25
C ARG A 55 -14.87 19.56 16.07
N GLU A 56 -14.13 19.70 14.96
CA GLU A 56 -14.56 20.37 13.75
C GLU A 56 -14.06 19.60 12.54
N PHE A 57 -14.83 19.64 11.47
CA PHE A 57 -14.52 19.02 10.19
C PHE A 57 -14.55 20.09 9.12
N ILE A 58 -13.57 20.06 8.22
CA ILE A 58 -13.70 20.76 6.94
C ILE A 58 -14.74 20.03 6.07
N ASP A 59 -15.44 20.78 5.21
CA ASP A 59 -16.60 20.29 4.46
C ASP A 59 -16.29 19.03 3.63
N GLU A 60 -15.06 18.90 3.13
CA GLU A 60 -14.63 17.78 2.29
C GLU A 60 -14.61 16.42 3.04
N PHE A 61 -14.73 16.41 4.38
CA PHE A 61 -14.91 15.15 5.11
C PHE A 61 -16.29 14.54 4.91
N HIS A 62 -17.31 15.34 4.63
CA HIS A 62 -18.67 14.83 4.42
C HIS A 62 -18.75 13.94 3.17
N GLU A 63 -17.92 14.21 2.15
CA GLU A 63 -17.76 13.31 0.99
C GLU A 63 -17.29 11.89 1.38
N LEU A 64 -16.60 11.75 2.52
CA LEU A 64 -16.11 10.44 2.96
C LEU A 64 -17.17 9.62 3.68
N GLU A 65 -18.25 10.24 4.16
CA GLU A 65 -19.40 9.53 4.74
C GLU A 65 -20.11 8.69 3.70
N ASP A 66 -20.22 9.19 2.46
CA ASP A 66 -20.76 8.46 1.30
C ASP A 66 -19.93 7.21 0.96
N LEU A 67 -18.64 7.22 1.31
CA LEU A 67 -17.74 6.08 1.18
C LEU A 67 -17.73 5.16 2.42
N GLY A 68 -18.55 5.45 3.43
CA GLY A 68 -18.72 4.66 4.65
C GLY A 68 -17.83 5.08 5.83
N ALA A 69 -17.16 6.23 5.77
CA ALA A 69 -16.44 6.76 6.92
C ALA A 69 -17.42 7.18 8.03
N LYS A 70 -17.05 6.91 9.29
CA LYS A 70 -17.85 7.31 10.46
C LYS A 70 -17.26 8.56 11.10
N LEU A 71 -17.90 9.71 10.89
CA LEU A 71 -17.48 10.96 11.50
C LEU A 71 -18.08 11.10 12.91
N ILE A 72 -17.25 11.42 13.88
CA ILE A 72 -17.62 11.59 15.28
C ILE A 72 -17.20 13.00 15.69
N LYS A 73 -18.19 13.86 15.93
CA LYS A 73 -17.96 15.21 16.42
C LYS A 73 -17.76 15.21 17.93
N GLY A 74 -16.62 15.65 18.41
CA GLY A 74 -16.33 15.75 19.84
C GLY A 74 -14.85 15.84 20.18
N ASP A 75 -14.59 15.95 21.47
CA ASP A 75 -13.25 15.89 22.05
C ASP A 75 -12.65 14.48 21.99
N TYR A 76 -11.32 14.42 22.02
CA TYR A 76 -10.61 13.15 22.14
C TYR A 76 -10.92 12.46 23.49
N TYR A 77 -11.23 11.18 23.42
CA TYR A 77 -11.36 10.28 24.56
C TYR A 77 -10.62 8.97 24.28
N GLU A 78 -10.00 8.38 25.32
CA GLU A 78 -9.05 7.28 25.15
C GLU A 78 -9.68 5.99 24.59
N ASP A 79 -10.95 5.74 24.90
CA ASP A 79 -11.65 4.54 24.45
C ASP A 79 -11.83 4.49 22.92
N PHE A 80 -11.73 5.64 22.23
CA PHE A 80 -11.75 5.72 20.77
C PHE A 80 -10.66 4.86 20.10
N ILE A 81 -9.55 4.60 20.81
CA ILE A 81 -8.39 3.89 20.28
C ILE A 81 -8.55 2.37 20.37
N ARG A 82 -9.30 1.85 21.36
CA ARG A 82 -9.25 0.43 21.76
C ARG A 82 -9.58 -0.56 20.65
N ASP A 83 -10.60 -0.27 19.85
CA ASP A 83 -11.14 -1.13 18.78
C ASP A 83 -10.49 -0.88 17.40
N LYS A 84 -9.44 -0.06 17.35
CA LYS A 84 -8.69 0.26 16.12
C LYS A 84 -7.40 -0.56 16.04
N HIS A 85 -6.91 -0.77 14.83
CA HIS A 85 -5.59 -1.35 14.57
C HIS A 85 -4.54 -0.26 14.31
N ILE A 86 -4.95 0.76 13.56
CA ILE A 86 -4.09 1.88 13.17
C ILE A 86 -4.71 3.20 13.65
N ILE A 87 -3.89 4.06 14.26
CA ILE A 87 -4.30 5.41 14.66
C ILE A 87 -3.56 6.46 13.81
N ILE A 88 -4.30 7.37 13.20
CA ILE A 88 -3.76 8.52 12.48
C ILE A 88 -3.93 9.75 13.34
N ILE A 89 -2.81 10.36 13.71
CA ILE A 89 -2.77 11.56 14.54
C ILE A 89 -2.63 12.76 13.58
N ALA A 90 -3.67 13.59 13.50
CA ALA A 90 -3.74 14.74 12.60
C ALA A 90 -4.21 16.00 13.35
N VAL A 91 -3.62 16.23 14.53
CA VAL A 91 -3.87 17.41 15.38
C VAL A 91 -2.58 18.17 15.64
N ASP A 92 -2.68 19.50 15.81
CA ASP A 92 -1.51 20.35 16.04
C ASP A 92 -1.11 20.43 17.52
N ASP A 93 -2.05 20.24 18.45
CA ASP A 93 -1.81 20.30 19.90
C ASP A 93 -0.80 19.23 20.34
N SER A 94 0.36 19.67 20.81
CA SER A 94 1.46 18.78 21.20
C SER A 94 1.18 17.93 22.43
N LYS A 95 0.41 18.45 23.40
CA LYS A 95 0.05 17.71 24.61
C LYS A 95 -0.94 16.60 24.28
N LEU A 96 -1.92 16.90 23.44
CA LEU A 96 -2.88 15.93 22.95
C LEU A 96 -2.19 14.86 22.10
N LYS A 97 -1.27 15.24 21.21
CA LYS A 97 -0.46 14.28 20.43
C LYS A 97 0.25 13.29 21.35
N GLU A 98 0.96 13.78 22.35
CA GLU A 98 1.70 12.93 23.29
C GLU A 98 0.76 11.98 24.05
N LYS A 99 -0.39 12.48 24.52
CA LYS A 99 -1.42 11.65 25.17
C LYS A 99 -1.91 10.52 24.25
N ILE A 100 -2.18 10.83 22.99
CA ILE A 100 -2.62 9.83 22.00
C ILE A 100 -1.53 8.78 21.76
N LYS A 101 -0.27 9.21 21.61
CA LYS A 101 0.88 8.31 21.39
C LYS A 101 1.06 7.34 22.55
N GLN A 102 1.08 7.86 23.77
CA GLN A 102 1.17 7.04 24.99
C GLN A 102 0.04 6.02 25.06
N LYS A 103 -1.20 6.43 24.72
CA LYS A 103 -2.32 5.50 24.69
C LYS A 103 -2.18 4.42 23.61
N CYS A 104 -1.66 4.78 22.43
CA CYS A 104 -1.37 3.82 21.36
C CYS A 104 -0.32 2.80 21.79
N GLU A 105 0.75 3.23 22.47
CA GLU A 105 1.78 2.33 23.01
C GLU A 105 1.21 1.34 24.03
N ILE A 106 0.41 1.84 24.99
CA ILE A 106 -0.25 0.99 26.02
C ILE A 106 -1.17 -0.07 25.37
N GLU A 107 -1.86 0.30 24.30
CA GLU A 107 -2.84 -0.56 23.62
C GLU A 107 -2.26 -1.28 22.38
N TYR A 108 -0.93 -1.23 22.20
CA TYR A 108 -0.19 -1.86 21.09
C TYR A 108 -0.72 -1.50 19.69
N LYS A 109 -1.04 -0.22 19.47
CA LYS A 109 -1.54 0.29 18.18
C LYS A 109 -0.41 0.83 17.33
N ILE A 110 -0.47 0.56 16.03
CA ILE A 110 0.38 1.26 15.06
C ILE A 110 -0.16 2.69 14.93
N PHE A 111 0.64 3.69 15.27
CA PHE A 111 0.25 5.08 15.08
C PHE A 111 1.12 5.82 14.07
N ILE A 112 0.47 6.69 13.30
CA ILE A 112 1.10 7.52 12.27
C ILE A 112 0.82 8.98 12.63
N ASP A 113 1.89 9.75 12.83
CA ASP A 113 1.79 11.19 13.02
C ASP A 113 1.83 11.89 11.66
N SER A 114 0.76 12.61 11.35
CA SER A 114 0.60 13.31 10.07
C SER A 114 1.38 14.63 10.00
N THR A 115 1.81 15.16 11.15
CA THR A 115 2.57 16.42 11.26
C THR A 115 4.07 16.19 11.24
N ASP A 116 4.55 15.13 11.88
CA ASP A 116 5.95 14.71 11.85
C ASP A 116 6.06 13.18 11.75
N PHE A 117 6.39 12.69 10.56
CA PHE A 117 6.46 11.27 10.29
C PHE A 117 7.52 10.53 11.13
N LYS A 118 8.57 11.23 11.61
CA LYS A 118 9.60 10.62 12.46
C LYS A 118 9.10 10.32 13.87
N SER A 119 8.01 10.96 14.26
CA SER A 119 7.43 10.86 15.59
C SER A 119 6.31 9.81 15.69
N GLY A 120 6.13 9.01 14.64
CA GLY A 120 5.19 7.88 14.56
C GLY A 120 5.90 6.54 14.36
N MET A 121 5.12 5.45 14.35
CA MET A 121 5.63 4.08 14.11
C MET A 121 5.70 3.72 12.63
N GLY A 122 5.11 4.54 11.76
CA GLY A 122 5.02 4.24 10.34
C GLY A 122 4.63 5.45 9.53
N VAL A 123 4.69 5.27 8.21
CA VAL A 123 4.33 6.26 7.22
C VAL A 123 3.37 5.62 6.24
N VAL A 124 2.37 6.37 5.77
CA VAL A 124 1.58 5.94 4.62
C VAL A 124 2.35 6.38 3.37
N PRO A 125 3.02 5.46 2.64
CA PRO A 125 3.77 5.82 1.44
C PRO A 125 2.83 6.31 0.35
N ALA A 126 3.39 7.00 -0.64
CA ALA A 126 2.64 7.28 -1.85
C ALA A 126 2.43 5.94 -2.58
N GLN A 127 1.20 5.65 -2.99
CA GLN A 127 0.83 4.36 -3.57
C GLN A 127 -0.08 4.52 -4.79
N ARG A 128 -0.04 3.50 -5.65
CA ARG A 128 -0.82 3.36 -6.87
C ARG A 128 -1.28 1.92 -7.01
N GLU A 129 -2.35 1.75 -7.77
CA GLU A 129 -2.91 0.46 -8.09
C GLU A 129 -3.38 0.52 -9.53
N ILE A 130 -2.96 -0.47 -10.29
CA ILE A 130 -3.51 -0.87 -11.59
C ILE A 130 -4.15 -2.25 -11.39
N GLU A 131 -4.87 -2.76 -12.38
CA GLU A 131 -5.84 -3.84 -12.17
C GLU A 131 -5.26 -5.10 -11.51
N SER A 132 -4.04 -5.51 -11.87
CA SER A 132 -3.36 -6.69 -11.29
C SER A 132 -2.14 -6.37 -10.44
N ILE A 133 -1.76 -5.09 -10.30
CA ILE A 133 -0.53 -4.68 -9.60
C ILE A 133 -0.78 -3.50 -8.68
N SER A 134 -0.43 -3.66 -7.40
CA SER A 134 -0.34 -2.56 -6.43
C SER A 134 1.11 -2.30 -6.07
N PHE A 135 1.49 -1.03 -6.00
CA PHE A 135 2.86 -0.61 -5.70
C PHE A 135 2.91 0.70 -4.92
N SER A 136 4.00 0.89 -4.17
CA SER A 136 4.18 2.08 -3.33
C SER A 136 5.63 2.52 -3.31
N ILE A 137 5.85 3.82 -3.06
CA ILE A 137 7.16 4.45 -2.99
C ILE A 137 7.23 5.29 -1.72
N HIS A 138 8.32 5.12 -0.99
CA HIS A 138 8.71 5.97 0.12
C HIS A 138 10.11 6.54 -0.12
N THR A 139 10.22 7.86 -0.25
CA THR A 139 11.52 8.54 -0.24
C THR A 139 11.96 8.78 1.21
N LYS A 140 13.11 8.24 1.62
CA LYS A 140 13.63 8.37 3.00
C LYS A 140 13.77 9.82 3.50
N GLY A 141 14.01 10.76 2.59
CA GLY A 141 14.08 12.19 2.90
C GLY A 141 12.72 12.90 3.03
N GLY A 142 11.59 12.19 2.92
CA GLY A 142 10.26 12.76 3.07
C GLY A 142 9.92 13.80 2.00
N ASN A 143 10.16 13.51 0.71
CA ASN A 143 9.82 14.39 -0.42
C ASN A 143 8.59 13.86 -1.18
N PRO A 144 7.37 14.36 -0.89
CA PRO A 144 6.15 13.87 -1.52
C PRO A 144 6.13 14.09 -3.04
N LYS A 145 6.61 15.24 -3.52
CA LYS A 145 6.62 15.56 -4.96
C LYS A 145 7.51 14.61 -5.74
N ALA A 146 8.70 14.29 -5.21
CA ALA A 146 9.58 13.29 -5.81
C ALA A 146 8.94 11.90 -5.82
N SER A 147 8.25 11.51 -4.74
CA SER A 147 7.53 10.23 -4.67
C SER A 147 6.45 10.13 -5.76
N ILE A 148 5.67 11.20 -5.99
CA ILE A 148 4.65 11.25 -7.05
C ILE A 148 5.28 11.17 -8.45
N LEU A 149 6.38 11.89 -8.69
CA LEU A 149 7.10 11.82 -9.97
C LEU A 149 7.55 10.39 -10.29
N LEU A 150 8.13 9.68 -9.31
CA LEU A 150 8.60 8.32 -9.47
C LEU A 150 7.43 7.34 -9.68
N LEU A 151 6.33 7.49 -8.94
CA LEU A 151 5.13 6.69 -9.13
C LEU A 151 4.59 6.79 -10.55
N ASN A 152 4.47 8.00 -11.09
CA ASN A 152 3.99 8.20 -12.45
C ASN A 152 4.90 7.55 -13.50
N LYS A 153 6.22 7.50 -13.25
CA LYS A 153 7.17 6.82 -14.14
C LYS A 153 7.01 5.30 -14.06
N ILE A 154 6.93 4.76 -12.86
CA ILE A 154 6.76 3.31 -12.63
C ILE A 154 5.41 2.82 -13.14
N GLU A 155 4.35 3.59 -12.95
CA GLU A 155 3.01 3.27 -13.46
C GLU A 155 3.02 3.05 -14.98
N LYS A 156 3.65 3.95 -15.75
CA LYS A 156 3.78 3.82 -17.21
C LYS A 156 4.50 2.54 -17.62
N GLU A 157 5.52 2.15 -16.88
CA GLU A 157 6.25 0.90 -17.14
C GLU A 157 5.38 -0.31 -16.81
N LEU A 158 4.69 -0.30 -15.67
CA LEU A 158 3.92 -1.43 -15.18
C LEU A 158 2.64 -1.68 -15.98
N ILE A 159 2.09 -0.70 -16.70
CA ILE A 159 0.91 -0.89 -17.56
C ILE A 159 1.13 -2.04 -18.57
N GLY A 160 2.32 -2.13 -19.19
CA GLY A 160 2.62 -3.21 -20.13
C GLY A 160 2.74 -4.59 -19.47
N TYR A 161 3.10 -4.62 -18.18
CA TYR A 161 3.16 -5.84 -17.40
C TYR A 161 1.80 -6.24 -16.82
N ASP A 162 0.88 -5.31 -16.61
CA ASP A 162 -0.43 -5.58 -16.01
C ASP A 162 -1.22 -6.61 -16.82
N GLU A 163 -1.33 -6.41 -18.14
CA GLU A 163 -1.98 -7.35 -19.06
C GLU A 163 -1.28 -8.70 -19.09
N PHE A 164 0.05 -8.71 -19.10
CA PHE A 164 0.82 -9.94 -19.07
C PHE A 164 0.59 -10.73 -17.76
N VAL A 165 0.57 -10.03 -16.62
CA VAL A 165 0.29 -10.61 -15.29
C VAL A 165 -1.11 -11.22 -15.24
N LYS A 166 -2.13 -10.57 -15.83
CA LYS A 166 -3.48 -11.13 -15.95
C LYS A 166 -3.50 -12.47 -16.66
N VAL A 167 -2.67 -12.64 -17.69
CA VAL A 167 -2.61 -13.86 -18.49
C VAL A 167 -1.82 -14.98 -17.78
N ILE A 168 -0.66 -14.68 -17.19
CA ILE A 168 0.17 -15.71 -16.56
C ILE A 168 -0.39 -16.19 -15.21
N ASN A 169 -1.20 -15.40 -14.52
CA ASN A 169 -1.76 -15.78 -13.21
C ASN A 169 -2.67 -17.03 -13.27
N PRO A 170 -3.66 -17.12 -14.18
CA PRO A 170 -4.42 -18.35 -14.41
C PRO A 170 -3.54 -19.54 -14.78
N ILE A 171 -2.56 -19.34 -15.66
CA ILE A 171 -1.60 -20.39 -16.08
C ILE A 171 -0.84 -20.93 -14.87
N ARG A 172 -0.26 -20.04 -14.05
CA ARG A 172 0.43 -20.38 -12.80
C ARG A 172 -0.47 -21.15 -11.81
N ASN A 173 -1.74 -20.78 -11.73
CA ASN A 173 -2.69 -21.47 -10.87
C ASN A 173 -2.99 -22.90 -11.36
N ARG A 174 -3.18 -23.08 -12.67
CA ARG A 174 -3.41 -24.41 -13.27
C ARG A 174 -2.17 -25.30 -13.20
N ALA A 175 -0.98 -24.71 -13.32
CA ALA A 175 0.30 -25.40 -13.16
C ALA A 175 0.45 -26.10 -11.80
N LYS A 176 -0.32 -25.70 -10.76
CA LYS A 176 -0.33 -26.38 -9.45
C LYS A 176 -0.80 -27.84 -9.53
N SER A 177 -1.58 -28.19 -10.55
CA SER A 177 -2.06 -29.56 -10.79
C SER A 177 -1.06 -30.45 -11.54
N LEU A 178 0.06 -29.88 -12.00
CA LEU A 178 1.06 -30.55 -12.84
C LEU A 178 2.35 -30.81 -12.05
N ASN A 179 3.00 -31.94 -12.35
CA ASN A 179 4.27 -32.32 -11.71
C ASN A 179 5.42 -31.35 -12.01
N LYS A 180 5.33 -30.59 -13.11
CA LYS A 180 6.32 -29.62 -13.60
C LYS A 180 6.06 -28.17 -13.15
N LYS A 181 5.28 -27.96 -12.09
CA LYS A 181 4.88 -26.62 -11.61
C LYS A 181 6.01 -25.58 -11.62
N LEU A 182 7.15 -25.89 -11.00
CA LEU A 182 8.25 -24.93 -10.87
C LEU A 182 8.88 -24.58 -12.23
N GLU A 183 9.06 -25.58 -13.10
CA GLU A 183 9.57 -25.39 -14.46
C GLU A 183 8.64 -24.49 -15.28
N ILE A 184 7.32 -24.74 -15.22
CA ILE A 184 6.31 -23.92 -15.92
C ILE A 184 6.31 -22.48 -15.40
N ILE A 185 6.29 -22.28 -14.08
CA ILE A 185 6.29 -20.93 -13.48
C ILE A 185 7.55 -20.16 -13.88
N SER A 186 8.72 -20.80 -13.80
CA SER A 186 9.98 -20.17 -14.20
C SER A 186 10.00 -19.83 -15.69
N PHE A 187 9.41 -20.66 -16.54
CA PHE A 187 9.34 -20.43 -17.98
C PHE A 187 8.45 -19.23 -18.33
N ILE A 188 7.22 -19.21 -17.80
CA ILE A 188 6.22 -18.17 -18.15
C ILE A 188 6.51 -16.81 -17.50
N THR A 189 7.45 -16.74 -16.54
CA THR A 189 7.80 -15.52 -15.82
C THR A 189 9.14 -14.98 -16.31
N THR A 190 9.25 -14.75 -17.61
CA THR A 190 10.46 -14.24 -18.27
C THR A 190 10.11 -13.14 -19.27
N GLU A 191 11.08 -12.26 -19.55
CA GLU A 191 10.94 -11.25 -20.61
C GLU A 191 10.77 -11.89 -21.99
N ASP A 192 11.45 -13.01 -22.25
CA ASP A 192 11.29 -13.75 -23.51
C ASP A 192 9.86 -14.27 -23.68
N PHE A 193 9.27 -14.87 -22.64
CA PHE A 193 7.89 -15.34 -22.70
C PHE A 193 6.90 -14.19 -22.86
N LYS A 194 7.13 -13.05 -22.17
CA LYS A 194 6.35 -11.82 -22.37
C LYS A 194 6.43 -11.33 -23.82
N PHE A 195 7.61 -11.32 -24.42
CA PHE A 195 7.80 -10.98 -25.83
C PHE A 195 6.97 -11.88 -26.75
N PHE A 196 7.02 -13.20 -26.55
CA PHE A 196 6.22 -14.13 -27.37
C PHE A 196 4.72 -13.97 -27.15
N TYR A 197 4.29 -13.69 -25.91
CA TYR A 197 2.91 -13.34 -25.61
C TYR A 197 2.46 -12.09 -26.38
N GLU A 198 3.24 -11.01 -26.36
CA GLU A 198 2.93 -9.76 -27.09
C GLU A 198 2.89 -9.95 -28.61
N LYS A 199 3.60 -10.95 -29.13
CA LYS A 199 3.57 -11.33 -30.55
C LYS A 199 2.47 -12.32 -30.90
N GLY A 200 1.70 -12.81 -29.93
CA GLY A 200 0.63 -13.78 -30.13
C GLY A 200 1.08 -15.23 -30.27
N TYR A 201 2.33 -15.55 -29.92
CA TYR A 201 2.92 -16.89 -30.07
C TYR A 201 2.97 -17.70 -28.75
N MET A 202 2.11 -17.35 -27.79
CA MET A 202 2.13 -17.97 -26.46
C MET A 202 1.89 -19.49 -26.51
N HIS A 203 0.93 -19.94 -27.34
CA HIS A 203 0.55 -21.35 -27.42
C HIS A 203 1.66 -22.21 -28.06
N GLU A 204 2.21 -21.74 -29.18
CA GLU A 204 3.29 -22.37 -29.92
C GLU A 204 4.54 -22.52 -29.05
N VAL A 205 4.89 -21.45 -28.34
CA VAL A 205 6.06 -21.45 -27.46
C VAL A 205 5.89 -22.42 -26.30
N LEU A 206 4.70 -22.55 -25.72
CA LEU A 206 4.45 -23.56 -24.70
C LEU A 206 4.60 -25.00 -25.23
N LEU A 207 4.15 -25.27 -26.46
CA LEU A 207 4.27 -26.61 -27.09
C LEU A 207 5.71 -27.00 -27.41
N LEU A 208 6.63 -26.04 -27.56
CA LEU A 208 8.06 -26.33 -27.76
C LEU A 208 8.72 -26.91 -26.50
N PHE A 209 8.20 -26.59 -25.31
CA PHE A 209 8.83 -26.95 -24.02
C PHE A 209 8.00 -27.93 -23.18
N PHE A 210 6.68 -28.00 -23.41
CA PHE A 210 5.76 -28.83 -22.62
C PHE A 210 4.91 -29.73 -23.50
N LYS A 211 4.43 -30.84 -22.92
CA LYS A 211 3.58 -31.79 -23.65
C LYS A 211 2.23 -31.14 -23.96
N GLU A 212 1.62 -31.51 -25.09
CA GLU A 212 0.33 -30.99 -25.51
C GLU A 212 -0.76 -31.09 -24.42
N LYS A 213 -0.83 -32.22 -23.70
CA LYS A 213 -1.76 -32.39 -22.57
C LYS A 213 -1.52 -31.37 -21.44
N GLU A 214 -0.27 -31.00 -21.18
CA GLU A 214 0.09 -30.01 -20.18
C GLU A 214 -0.31 -28.61 -20.66
N VAL A 215 0.00 -28.26 -21.91
CA VAL A 215 -0.38 -26.98 -22.53
C VAL A 215 -1.90 -26.80 -22.55
N ASN A 216 -2.64 -27.85 -22.95
CA ASN A 216 -4.09 -27.86 -22.94
C ASN A 216 -4.68 -27.67 -21.54
N CYS A 217 -4.00 -28.16 -20.49
CA CYS A 217 -4.40 -27.88 -19.10
C CYS A 217 -4.13 -26.42 -18.71
N LEU A 218 -3.00 -25.86 -19.12
CA LEU A 218 -2.59 -24.49 -18.79
C LEU A 218 -3.48 -23.41 -19.45
N LEU A 219 -3.93 -23.65 -20.69
CA LEU A 219 -4.62 -22.65 -21.52
C LEU A 219 -6.14 -22.83 -21.59
N GLN A 220 -6.74 -23.68 -20.74
CA GLN A 220 -8.21 -23.80 -20.67
C GLN A 220 -8.84 -22.42 -20.44
N LYS A 221 -9.99 -22.16 -21.07
CA LYS A 221 -10.76 -20.93 -20.78
C LYS A 221 -11.54 -21.13 -19.49
#